data_AF-A0ABC8SZR5-F1
#
_entry.id   AF-A0ABC8SZR5-F1
#
_cell.length_a   1.000
_cell.length_b   1.000
_cell.length_c   1.000
_cell.angle_alpha   90.00
_cell.angle_beta   90.00
_cell.angle_gamma   90.00
#
_symmetry.space_group_name_H-M   'P 1'
#
loop_
_entity.id
_entity.type
_entity.pdbx_description
1 polymer ?
#
loop_
_entity_poly.entity_id
_entity_poly.type
_entity_poly.pdbx_seq_one_letter_code
_entity_poly.pdbx_strand_id
1 'polypeptide(L)'
;TGYPKVLKIDVRGELVEGNIIRGHVEVAWCGGTPGKGVSSWLRRRWNGSPVVIVGAEDEEYQVTLDDLDSCLVYMYTPITEEGAKGEPQYAITDYVKPGAR
;
A
#
# COMPACT_ATOMS: atom_id res chain seq x y z
N THR A 1 -5.84 21.72 16.58
CA THR A 1 -4.77 20.92 15.95
C THR A 1 -5.41 19.63 15.47
N GLY A 2 -5.19 19.27 14.23
CA GLY A 2 -5.73 18.04 13.64
C GLY A 2 -4.59 17.12 13.21
N TYR A 3 -4.91 15.84 13.07
CA TYR A 3 -4.02 14.87 12.44
C TYR A 3 -4.55 14.59 11.03
N PRO A 4 -3.66 14.31 10.06
CA PRO A 4 -4.11 13.96 8.73
C PRO A 4 -4.88 12.64 8.76
N LYS A 5 -5.88 12.49 7.89
CA LYS A 5 -6.77 11.32 7.87
C LYS A 5 -6.88 10.75 6.47
N VAL A 6 -6.63 9.45 6.32
CA VAL A 6 -6.93 8.74 5.07
C VAL A 6 -8.45 8.67 4.89
N LEU A 7 -8.92 9.21 3.77
CA LEU A 7 -10.33 9.17 3.35
C LEU A 7 -10.62 7.94 2.49
N LYS A 8 -9.65 7.57 1.64
CA LYS A 8 -9.73 6.42 0.74
C LYS A 8 -8.34 5.84 0.53
N ILE A 9 -8.29 4.52 0.42
CA ILE A 9 -7.11 3.76 0.05
C ILE A 9 -7.52 2.65 -0.91
N ASP A 10 -6.83 2.54 -2.04
CA ASP A 10 -7.03 1.52 -3.06
C ASP A 10 -5.71 1.11 -3.70
N VAL A 11 -5.71 -0.05 -4.37
CA VAL A 11 -4.59 -0.51 -5.19
C VAL A 11 -5.04 -0.53 -6.65
N ARG A 12 -4.23 0.04 -7.53
CA ARG A 12 -4.50 0.16 -8.97
C ARG A 12 -3.49 -0.64 -9.76
N GLY A 13 -3.93 -1.16 -10.90
CA GLY A 13 -3.13 -2.01 -11.78
C GLY A 13 -3.63 -3.46 -11.79
N GLU A 14 -3.07 -4.25 -12.69
CA GLU A 14 -3.43 -5.66 -12.82
C GLU A 14 -2.55 -6.52 -11.93
N LEU A 15 -3.18 -7.39 -11.15
CA LEU A 15 -2.51 -8.32 -10.24
C LEU A 15 -1.97 -9.53 -11.00
N VAL A 16 -1.00 -9.28 -11.86
CA VAL A 16 -0.36 -10.27 -12.73
C VAL A 16 1.14 -10.18 -12.53
N GLU A 17 1.80 -11.31 -12.41
CA GLU A 17 3.26 -11.37 -12.29
C GLU A 17 3.96 -10.59 -13.43
N GLY A 18 4.96 -9.80 -13.06
CA GLY A 18 5.68 -8.89 -13.94
C GLY A 18 5.10 -7.47 -14.03
N ASN A 19 3.81 -7.28 -13.73
CA ASN A 19 3.15 -5.97 -13.83
C ASN A 19 3.49 -5.05 -12.66
N ILE A 20 3.36 -3.73 -12.89
CA ILE A 20 3.43 -2.72 -11.84
C ILE A 20 2.02 -2.42 -11.32
N ILE A 21 1.85 -2.49 -10.01
CA ILE A 21 0.68 -2.01 -9.29
C ILE A 21 1.05 -0.77 -8.47
N ARG A 22 0.06 0.04 -8.12
CA ARG A 22 0.24 1.31 -7.40
C ARG A 22 -0.76 1.43 -6.26
N GLY A 23 -0.27 1.76 -5.08
CA GLY A 23 -1.11 2.26 -3.99
C GLY A 23 -1.64 3.65 -4.34
N HIS A 24 -2.90 3.91 -4.02
CA HIS A 24 -3.54 5.19 -4.18
C HIS A 24 -4.22 5.60 -2.88
N VAL A 25 -3.96 6.82 -2.42
CA VAL A 25 -4.46 7.32 -1.14
C VAL A 25 -5.03 8.73 -1.31
N GLU A 26 -6.22 8.95 -0.77
CA GLU A 26 -6.81 10.28 -0.60
C GLU A 26 -6.72 10.66 0.88
N VAL A 27 -6.14 11.83 1.18
CA VAL A 27 -5.88 12.27 2.56
C VAL A 27 -6.54 13.63 2.81
N ALA A 28 -7.26 13.76 3.92
CA ALA A 28 -7.65 15.03 4.50
C ALA A 28 -6.53 15.56 5.41
N TRP A 29 -5.94 16.68 5.02
CA TRP A 29 -4.83 17.32 5.73
C TRP A 29 -5.32 18.32 6.78
N CYS A 30 -5.99 17.81 7.81
CA CYS A 30 -6.60 18.63 8.86
C CYS A 30 -5.51 19.25 9.75
N GLY A 31 -5.16 20.52 9.53
CA GLY A 31 -4.36 21.30 10.49
C GLY A 31 -2.84 21.16 10.38
N GLY A 32 -2.32 20.88 9.19
CA GLY A 32 -0.89 20.90 8.87
C GLY A 32 -0.66 20.91 7.35
N THR A 33 0.58 21.07 6.94
CA THR A 33 0.96 21.09 5.52
C THR A 33 0.98 19.66 4.97
N PRO A 34 0.37 19.38 3.80
CA PRO A 34 0.45 18.06 3.17
C PRO A 34 1.89 17.57 3.03
N GLY A 35 2.19 16.40 3.59
CA GLY A 35 3.53 15.81 3.53
C GLY A 35 3.53 14.43 2.87
N LYS A 36 4.72 13.88 2.65
CA LYS A 36 4.87 12.50 2.17
C LYS A 36 4.67 11.54 3.36
N GLY A 37 3.61 10.72 3.31
CA GLY A 37 3.38 9.65 4.26
C GLY A 37 4.35 8.47 4.10
N VAL A 38 4.17 7.45 4.95
CA VAL A 38 4.95 6.21 4.90
C VAL A 38 4.09 5.11 4.29
N SER A 39 4.58 4.52 3.19
CA SER A 39 3.98 3.37 2.51
C SER A 39 4.76 2.08 2.78
N SER A 40 4.06 0.95 2.72
CA SER A 40 4.67 -0.38 2.75
C SER A 40 3.77 -1.40 2.08
N TRP A 41 4.38 -2.30 1.31
CA TRP A 41 3.73 -3.49 0.78
C TRP A 41 3.98 -4.71 1.67
N LEU A 42 2.91 -5.48 1.91
CA LEU A 42 2.98 -6.75 2.62
C LEU A 42 2.38 -7.86 1.75
N ARG A 43 2.91 -9.07 1.91
CA ARG A 43 2.41 -10.30 1.28
C ARG A 43 1.60 -11.10 2.29
N ARG A 44 0.39 -11.50 1.90
CA ARG A 44 -0.46 -12.40 2.69
C ARG A 44 -0.75 -13.68 1.91
N ARG A 45 -0.14 -14.79 2.33
CA ARG A 45 -0.44 -16.14 1.82
C ARG A 45 -1.76 -16.66 2.38
N TRP A 46 -2.33 -17.70 1.76
CA TRP A 46 -3.53 -18.37 2.24
C TRP A 46 -3.44 -18.70 3.74
N ASN A 47 -4.41 -18.22 4.52
CA ASN A 47 -4.50 -18.40 5.98
C ASN A 47 -3.27 -17.93 6.80
N GLY A 48 -2.42 -17.08 6.21
CA GLY A 48 -1.24 -16.51 6.87
C GLY A 48 -1.47 -15.07 7.34
N SER A 49 -0.65 -14.64 8.30
CA SER A 49 -0.51 -13.22 8.63
C SER A 49 0.20 -12.48 7.49
N PRO A 50 -0.14 -11.22 7.20
CA PRO A 50 0.64 -10.38 6.28
C PRO A 50 2.08 -10.22 6.79
N VAL A 51 3.05 -10.34 5.87
CA VAL A 51 4.48 -10.14 6.15
C VAL A 51 5.02 -9.03 5.26
N VAL A 52 5.82 -8.13 5.81
CA VAL A 52 6.45 -7.03 5.06
C VAL A 52 7.31 -7.57 3.93
N ILE A 53 7.16 -6.99 2.74
CA ILE A 53 8.05 -7.21 1.61
C ILE A 53 9.19 -6.20 1.73
N VAL A 54 10.41 -6.70 1.98
CA VAL A 54 11.58 -5.85 2.22
C VAL A 54 11.90 -5.01 0.97
N GLY A 55 12.05 -3.70 1.14
CA GLY A 55 12.38 -2.79 0.04
C GLY A 55 11.18 -2.33 -0.79
N ALA A 56 9.96 -2.69 -0.38
CA ALA A 56 8.72 -2.28 -1.04
C ALA A 56 8.04 -1.16 -0.25
N GLU A 57 8.75 -0.04 -0.04
CA GLU A 57 8.24 1.15 0.65
C GLU A 57 7.72 2.23 -0.31
N ASP A 58 7.87 2.06 -1.61
CA ASP A 58 7.33 2.97 -2.63
C ASP A 58 5.83 2.76 -2.87
N GLU A 59 5.18 3.75 -3.47
CA GLU A 59 3.78 3.66 -3.89
C GLU A 59 3.60 2.62 -5.01
N GLU A 60 4.62 2.46 -5.86
CA GLU A 60 4.65 1.45 -6.90
C GLU A 60 5.27 0.15 -6.39
N TYR A 61 4.75 -0.97 -6.88
CA TYR A 61 5.32 -2.29 -6.63
C TYR A 61 5.25 -3.14 -7.89
N GLN A 62 6.38 -3.75 -8.26
CA GLN A 62 6.40 -4.75 -9.31
C GLN A 62 6.02 -6.11 -8.72
N VAL A 63 4.94 -6.68 -9.22
CA VAL A 63 4.46 -8.00 -8.82
C VAL A 63 5.47 -9.06 -9.27
N THR A 64 5.88 -9.93 -8.34
CA THR A 64 6.91 -10.93 -8.56
C THR A 64 6.35 -12.36 -8.52
N LEU A 65 7.17 -13.33 -8.94
CA LEU A 65 6.83 -14.76 -8.83
C LEU A 65 6.53 -15.20 -7.39
N ASP A 66 7.15 -14.56 -6.39
CA ASP A 66 6.95 -14.90 -4.97
C ASP A 66 5.56 -14.49 -4.45
N ASP A 67 4.86 -13.62 -5.19
CA ASP A 67 3.53 -13.10 -4.86
C ASP A 67 2.40 -13.96 -5.40
N LEU A 68 2.70 -14.94 -6.26
CA LEU A 68 1.69 -15.86 -6.79
C LEU A 68 0.91 -16.55 -5.67
N ASP A 69 -0.39 -16.72 -5.89
CA ASP A 69 -1.34 -17.29 -4.92
C ASP A 69 -1.36 -16.55 -3.57
N SER A 70 -0.89 -15.29 -3.53
CA SER A 70 -0.96 -14.40 -2.37
C SER A 70 -1.81 -13.17 -2.67
N CYS A 71 -2.37 -12.58 -1.62
CA CYS A 71 -2.86 -11.20 -1.68
C CYS A 71 -1.71 -10.25 -1.33
N LEU A 72 -1.72 -9.05 -1.93
CA LEU A 72 -0.88 -7.94 -1.53
C LEU A 72 -1.69 -6.99 -0.63
N VAL A 73 -1.01 -6.41 0.36
CA VAL A 73 -1.57 -5.41 1.27
C VAL A 73 -0.76 -4.14 1.12
N TYR A 74 -1.40 -3.06 0.68
CA TYR A 74 -0.79 -1.74 0.66
C TYR A 74 -1.18 -1.00 1.93
N MET A 75 -0.20 -0.66 2.75
CA MET A 75 -0.40 0.08 4.00
C MET A 75 0.15 1.49 3.86
N TYR A 76 -0.57 2.48 4.40
CA TYR A 76 -0.16 3.89 4.36
C TYR A 76 -0.45 4.61 5.68
N THR A 77 0.54 5.35 6.17
CA THR A 77 0.39 6.29 7.29
C THR A 77 0.59 7.72 6.79
N PRO A 78 -0.42 8.61 6.86
CA PRO A 78 -0.26 9.99 6.44
C PRO A 78 0.56 10.78 7.46
N ILE A 79 1.47 11.63 6.97
CA ILE A 79 2.36 12.46 7.79
C ILE A 79 2.41 13.86 7.19
N THR A 80 2.16 14.89 7.99
CA THR A 80 2.32 16.29 7.56
C THR A 80 3.79 16.67 7.48
N GLU A 81 4.16 17.78 6.82
CA GLU A 81 5.55 18.24 6.80
C GLU A 81 6.09 18.54 8.22
N GLU A 82 5.22 18.93 9.14
CA GLU A 82 5.54 19.18 10.55
C GLU A 82 5.66 17.89 11.39
N GLY A 83 5.44 16.72 10.78
CA GLY A 83 5.60 15.42 11.41
C GLY A 83 4.38 14.91 12.19
N ALA A 84 3.21 15.56 12.07
CA ALA A 84 1.98 15.05 12.66
C ALA A 84 1.53 13.79 11.91
N LYS A 85 1.40 12.67 12.62
CA LYS A 85 1.05 11.36 12.05
C LYS A 85 -0.43 11.06 12.25
N GLY A 86 -1.10 10.67 11.19
CA GLY A 86 -2.44 10.10 11.27
C GLY A 86 -2.44 8.60 11.54
N GLU A 87 -3.63 8.02 11.63
CA GLU A 87 -3.80 6.58 11.76
C GLU A 87 -3.40 5.86 10.45
N PRO A 88 -2.69 4.72 10.53
CA PRO A 88 -2.42 3.88 9.37
C PRO A 88 -3.73 3.29 8.83
N GLN A 89 -3.83 3.19 7.50
CA GLN A 89 -4.89 2.47 6.80
C GLN A 89 -4.28 1.52 5.78
N TYR A 90 -5.06 0.55 5.31
CA TYR A 90 -4.61 -0.41 4.31
C TYR A 90 -5.69 -0.78 3.30
N ALA A 91 -5.26 -1.22 2.12
CA ALA A 91 -6.08 -1.92 1.13
C ALA A 91 -5.51 -3.31 0.89
N ILE A 92 -6.38 -4.29 0.68
CA ILE A 92 -6.01 -5.67 0.35
C ILE A 92 -6.48 -5.97 -1.07
N THR A 93 -5.60 -6.58 -1.86
CA THR A 93 -5.89 -6.98 -3.24
C THR A 93 -6.54 -8.36 -3.30
N ASP A 94 -7.07 -8.71 -4.48
CA ASP A 94 -7.30 -10.11 -4.84
C ASP A 94 -5.98 -10.88 -4.94
N TYR A 95 -6.08 -12.17 -5.24
CA TYR A 95 -4.93 -13.04 -5.47
C TYR A 95 -4.20 -12.68 -6.77
N VAL A 96 -2.87 -12.66 -6.70
CA VAL A 96 -2.00 -12.46 -7.86
C VAL A 96 -2.09 -13.65 -8.81
N LYS A 97 -2.17 -13.34 -10.11
CA LYS A 97 -2.26 -14.30 -11.22
C LYS A 97 -0.90 -14.48 -11.91
N PRO A 98 -0.64 -15.64 -12.52
CA PRO A 98 0.55 -15.83 -13.35
C PRO A 98 0.52 -14.92 -14.58
N GLY A 99 1.70 -14.44 -15.00
CA GLY A 99 1.91 -13.76 -16.26
C GLY A 99 1.70 -14.70 -17.46
N ALA A 100 1.31 -14.14 -18.59
CA ALA A 100 1.32 -14.87 -19.85
C ALA A 100 2.78 -15.02 -20.33
N ARG A 101 3.19 -16.27 -20.60
CA ARG A 101 4.46 -16.57 -21.29
C ARG A 101 4.34 -16.36 -22.79
#